data_AF-K0Z6U0-F1
#
_entry.id   AF-K0Z6U0-F1
#
_cell.length_a   1.000
_cell.length_b   1.000
_cell.length_c   1.000
_cell.angle_alpha   90.00
_cell.angle_beta   90.00
_cell.angle_gamma   90.00
#
_symmetry.space_group_name_H-M   'P 1'
#
loop_
_entity.id
_entity.type
_entity.pdbx_description
1 polymer ?
#
loop_
_entity_poly.entity_id
_entity_poly.type
_entity_poly.pdbx_seq_one_letter_code
_entity_poly.pdbx_strand_id
1 'polypeptide(L)'
;MSFQTLFQNTFYNELFAKINSYVYNSRESLNISSYSIDDINFAKLDDFSIKSIHASNKSGDFIVSDLLVIGFLNIGGHGRFGYENDSAEIWLSVKVKYLLADGLHQFSVLKIKPYVPSSEKGPVPYFSKEFVPYVSAKNMDSIAEDILEQYYPEMLQAPMALPIYDFAGNIGVEVEEGTLSSDSSIFGEMVFKDSLVTFFDGNQEKERTVKAGTVLVDPKVKGLRNQGGFNNTIIHECVHWLLHRTHNEYKSLLGSKDTKISSRLNRSAIKEDKWSAYDWMEWQANGIAARILMPRKTTKMMVQELFLKYSFLFDEDERITMFEQVIDDLAQFFQVSRWAVKIRMMQLGYTEFEGIYKYVGHEYIKSYTCEADAIQNNQTFTISFNNACFLNFKNERFRELMDSGKYVYVDSHFCLNSEKYVRMVEYGVYQMTDYAYSHMDECCLVFDIHYAGRKSISFKDFNDYILYRGNLPELKIEIDFSEHIIEVNSIPEYSGHIFPEIQRIMESLPNHFCGTLRFHRDRKNCTQEQLEEYSGVSVSTIERMETKHGENGKLKNIIAVCIGLKLYPDFSFDLIRKSTHSFNDLLPHHCAYKMILRSCYHLSLEEVNEKLKSMNVKTI
;
A
#
# COMPACT_ATOMS: atom_id res chain seq x y z
N MET A 1 5.17 35.17 -2.37
CA MET A 1 6.29 35.47 -1.45
C MET A 1 6.91 34.14 -1.03
N SER A 2 8.24 34.01 -0.92
CA SER A 2 8.87 32.78 -0.41
C SER A 2 9.08 32.86 1.11
N PHE A 3 9.26 31.72 1.77
CA PHE A 3 9.50 31.70 3.22
C PHE A 3 10.82 32.39 3.60
N GLN A 4 11.86 32.29 2.74
CA GLN A 4 13.14 32.97 2.98
C GLN A 4 12.96 34.49 2.98
N THR A 5 12.20 35.02 2.01
CA THR A 5 11.91 36.46 1.94
C THR A 5 11.09 36.92 3.13
N LEU A 6 10.06 36.16 3.51
CA LEU A 6 9.27 36.45 4.71
C LEU A 6 10.16 36.49 5.96
N PHE A 7 10.95 35.44 6.18
CA PHE A 7 11.84 35.31 7.34
C PHE A 7 12.88 36.43 7.40
N GLN A 8 13.50 36.78 6.26
CA GLN A 8 14.43 37.91 6.17
C GLN A 8 13.76 39.22 6.55
N ASN A 9 12.56 39.48 6.01
CA ASN A 9 11.85 40.73 6.28
C ASN A 9 11.42 40.83 7.75
N THR A 10 10.98 39.71 8.36
CA THR A 10 10.56 39.67 9.76
C THR A 10 11.73 39.93 10.72
N PHE A 11 12.90 39.34 10.48
CA PHE A 11 14.06 39.41 11.38
C PHE A 11 15.23 40.23 10.83
N TYR A 12 14.95 41.18 9.93
CA TYR A 12 15.98 41.93 9.21
C TYR A 12 16.94 42.64 10.16
N ASN A 13 16.40 43.38 11.13
CA ASN A 13 17.19 44.18 12.05
C ASN A 13 18.06 43.33 12.99
N GLU A 14 17.52 42.23 13.54
CA GLU A 14 18.32 41.36 14.42
C GLU A 14 19.43 40.63 13.67
N LEU A 15 19.14 40.15 12.45
CA LEU A 15 20.14 39.53 11.58
C LEU A 15 21.20 40.54 11.17
N PHE A 16 20.81 41.73 10.68
CA PHE A 16 21.73 42.79 10.27
C PHE A 16 22.69 43.14 11.41
N ALA A 17 22.16 43.39 12.61
CA ALA A 17 22.99 43.77 13.76
C ALA A 17 24.03 42.68 14.11
N LYS A 18 23.63 41.41 14.09
CA LYS A 18 24.53 40.29 14.41
C LYS A 18 25.56 40.03 13.31
N ILE A 19 25.17 40.10 12.04
CA ILE A 19 26.09 39.95 10.91
C ILE A 19 27.08 41.11 10.87
N ASN A 20 26.61 42.35 11.04
CA ASN A 20 27.48 43.52 11.05
C ASN A 20 28.50 43.46 12.21
N SER A 21 28.06 43.05 13.40
CA SER A 21 28.97 42.82 14.54
C SER A 21 29.99 41.71 14.25
N TYR A 22 29.59 40.63 13.58
CA TYR A 22 30.50 39.57 13.17
C TYR A 22 31.54 40.05 12.15
N VAL A 23 31.11 40.83 11.15
CA VAL A 23 32.01 41.43 10.14
C VAL A 23 33.04 42.33 10.79
N TYR A 24 32.60 43.19 11.71
CA TYR A 24 33.50 44.10 12.44
C TYR A 24 34.53 43.34 13.28
N ASN A 25 34.10 42.32 14.05
CA ASN A 25 34.96 41.58 14.97
C ASN A 25 35.89 40.58 14.27
N SER A 26 35.47 40.01 13.12
CA SER A 26 36.21 38.94 12.42
C SER A 26 36.99 39.47 11.22
N ARG A 27 37.07 40.79 11.08
CA ARG A 27 37.57 41.51 9.91
C ARG A 27 38.90 40.98 9.35
N GLU A 28 39.89 40.77 10.19
CA GLU A 28 41.23 40.30 9.78
C GLU A 28 41.24 38.85 9.29
N SER A 29 40.23 38.07 9.69
CA SER A 29 40.08 36.65 9.32
C SER A 29 39.13 36.42 8.14
N LEU A 30 38.43 37.46 7.68
CA LEU A 30 37.54 37.37 6.53
C LEU A 30 38.38 37.40 5.25
N ASN A 31 38.26 36.36 4.44
CA ASN A 31 38.91 36.29 3.13
C ASN A 31 38.12 37.15 2.12
N ILE A 32 38.40 38.45 2.11
CA ILE A 32 37.76 39.43 1.22
C ILE A 32 38.76 39.81 0.13
N SER A 33 38.41 39.57 -1.13
CA SER A 33 39.22 39.93 -2.29
C SER A 33 38.60 41.12 -3.03
N SER A 34 39.41 42.13 -3.37
CA SER A 34 39.06 43.25 -4.24
C SER A 34 40.02 43.31 -5.42
N TYR A 35 39.56 43.80 -6.58
CA TYR A 35 40.42 44.05 -7.74
C TYR A 35 41.15 45.40 -7.68
N SER A 36 40.67 46.32 -6.85
CA SER A 36 41.10 47.73 -6.80
C SER A 36 41.89 48.07 -5.54
N ILE A 37 41.63 47.34 -4.44
CA ILE A 37 42.22 47.58 -3.12
C ILE A 37 43.22 46.47 -2.78
N ASP A 38 44.48 46.85 -2.54
CA ASP A 38 45.56 45.90 -2.18
C ASP A 38 45.56 45.61 -0.66
N ASP A 39 45.24 46.61 0.18
CA ASP A 39 45.18 46.46 1.65
C ASP A 39 43.86 47.02 2.22
N ILE A 40 42.96 46.12 2.66
CA ILE A 40 41.61 46.44 3.12
C ILE A 40 41.61 46.82 4.61
N ASN A 41 41.57 48.13 4.90
CA ASN A 41 41.58 48.70 6.25
C ASN A 41 40.24 49.32 6.72
N PHE A 42 39.20 49.34 5.87
CA PHE A 42 37.78 49.47 6.22
C PHE A 42 36.90 48.35 5.63
N ALA A 43 35.97 47.78 6.43
CA ALA A 43 34.96 46.84 5.96
C ALA A 43 33.69 46.98 6.81
N LYS A 44 32.55 47.22 6.17
CA LYS A 44 31.26 47.39 6.84
C LYS A 44 30.16 46.71 6.04
N LEU A 45 29.23 46.06 6.74
CA LEU A 45 28.04 45.49 6.11
C LEU A 45 27.12 46.62 5.61
N ASP A 46 26.78 46.58 4.34
CA ASP A 46 25.81 47.48 3.71
C ASP A 46 24.41 46.87 3.76
N ASP A 47 24.27 45.63 3.31
CA ASP A 47 23.03 44.85 3.34
C ASP A 47 23.33 43.33 3.36
N PHE A 48 22.31 42.49 3.46
CA PHE A 48 22.43 41.04 3.32
C PHE A 48 21.21 40.42 2.64
N SER A 49 21.40 39.22 2.10
CA SER A 49 20.31 38.40 1.56
C SER A 49 20.41 36.94 2.02
N ILE A 50 19.29 36.37 2.45
CA ILE A 50 19.16 34.94 2.74
C ILE A 50 18.98 34.21 1.40
N LYS A 51 20.02 33.46 0.98
CA LYS A 51 20.00 32.72 -0.28
C LYS A 51 19.18 31.43 -0.18
N SER A 52 19.31 30.72 0.94
CA SER A 52 18.64 29.44 1.19
C SER A 52 18.63 29.08 2.67
N ILE A 53 17.72 28.18 3.04
CA ILE A 53 17.73 27.46 4.32
C ILE A 53 18.21 26.04 4.01
N HIS A 54 19.36 25.65 4.55
CA HIS A 54 20.00 24.37 4.25
C HIS A 54 19.43 23.21 5.08
N ALA A 55 19.16 23.47 6.35
CA ALA A 55 18.65 22.47 7.29
C ALA A 55 17.75 23.16 8.32
N SER A 56 16.71 22.45 8.76
CA SER A 56 15.84 22.84 9.87
C SER A 56 15.65 21.64 10.78
N ASN A 57 15.96 21.82 12.07
CA ASN A 57 15.92 20.77 13.08
C ASN A 57 15.04 21.18 14.25
N LYS A 58 14.36 20.21 14.85
CA LYS A 58 13.56 20.41 16.06
C LYS A 58 14.48 20.43 17.30
N SER A 59 14.25 21.36 18.22
CA SER A 59 14.96 21.51 19.49
C SER A 59 13.97 21.92 20.58
N GLY A 60 13.30 20.93 21.20
CA GLY A 60 12.10 21.19 22.00
C GLY A 60 11.00 21.75 21.11
N ASP A 61 10.39 22.87 21.53
CA ASP A 61 9.38 23.59 20.74
C ASP A 61 9.97 24.55 19.69
N PHE A 62 11.30 24.71 19.67
CA PHE A 62 11.97 25.63 18.76
C PHE A 62 12.48 24.92 17.51
N ILE A 63 12.60 25.70 16.44
CA ILE A 63 13.28 25.31 15.22
C ILE A 63 14.66 25.93 15.22
N VAL A 64 15.66 25.10 14.92
CA VAL A 64 17.03 25.53 14.68
C VAL A 64 17.34 25.35 13.20
N SER A 65 17.56 26.46 12.50
CA SER A 65 17.85 26.45 11.06
C SER A 65 19.26 26.93 10.76
N ASP A 66 19.88 26.31 9.75
CA ASP A 66 21.14 26.75 9.17
C ASP A 66 20.84 27.54 7.88
N LEU A 67 21.08 28.84 7.91
CA LEU A 67 20.85 29.77 6.81
C LEU A 67 22.14 29.96 6.01
N LEU A 68 22.01 30.02 4.68
CA LEU A 68 23.05 30.54 3.79
C LEU A 68 22.76 32.01 3.52
N VAL A 69 23.66 32.88 3.96
CA VAL A 69 23.51 34.33 3.86
C VAL A 69 24.63 34.91 3.02
N ILE A 70 24.29 35.79 2.09
CA ILE A 70 25.24 36.62 1.35
C ILE A 70 25.22 38.00 2.01
N GLY A 71 26.35 38.44 2.54
CA GLY A 71 26.54 39.80 3.06
C GLY A 71 27.21 40.67 2.01
N PHE A 72 26.63 41.83 1.73
CA PHE A 72 27.17 42.84 0.83
C PHE A 72 27.95 43.86 1.66
N LEU A 73 29.23 44.01 1.36
CA LEU A 73 30.16 44.84 2.12
C LEU A 73 30.57 46.07 1.34
N ASN A 74 30.61 47.21 2.02
CA ASN A 74 31.39 48.37 1.61
C ASN A 74 32.79 48.24 2.22
N ILE A 75 33.80 48.14 1.36
CA ILE A 75 35.20 48.03 1.74
C ILE A 75 35.98 49.27 1.32
N GLY A 76 36.98 49.62 2.10
CA GLY A 76 37.87 50.73 1.82
C GLY A 76 39.30 50.38 2.21
N GLY A 77 40.26 50.95 1.50
CA GLY A 77 41.67 50.65 1.74
C GLY A 77 42.59 51.34 0.76
N HIS A 78 43.88 51.00 0.84
CA HIS A 78 44.87 51.57 -0.06
C HIS A 78 45.04 50.68 -1.31
N GLY A 79 44.83 51.29 -2.47
CA GLY A 79 45.13 50.74 -3.79
C GLY A 79 46.31 51.46 -4.45
N ARG A 80 46.52 51.21 -5.74
CA ARG A 80 47.66 51.77 -6.50
C ARG A 80 47.65 53.29 -6.62
N PHE A 81 46.48 53.93 -6.55
CA PHE A 81 46.34 55.37 -6.77
C PHE A 81 45.96 56.16 -5.50
N GLY A 82 45.90 55.52 -4.33
CA GLY A 82 45.57 56.17 -3.06
C GLY A 82 44.55 55.38 -2.24
N TYR A 83 43.70 56.08 -1.50
CA TYR A 83 42.61 55.46 -0.75
C TYR A 83 41.39 55.28 -1.68
N GLU A 84 40.95 54.04 -1.83
CA GLU A 84 39.87 53.64 -2.74
C GLU A 84 38.77 52.91 -1.95
N ASN A 85 37.54 52.96 -2.46
CA ASN A 85 36.40 52.20 -1.93
C ASN A 85 35.92 51.23 -3.00
N ASP A 86 35.47 50.05 -2.57
CA ASP A 86 34.95 49.00 -3.44
C ASP A 86 33.82 48.24 -2.74
N SER A 87 33.13 47.38 -3.46
CA SER A 87 32.10 46.49 -2.94
C SER A 87 32.56 45.04 -2.99
N ALA A 88 32.30 44.29 -1.92
CA ALA A 88 32.63 42.88 -1.86
C ALA A 88 31.47 42.06 -1.28
N GLU A 89 31.46 40.76 -1.59
CA GLU A 89 30.48 39.83 -1.04
C GLU A 89 31.16 38.81 -0.14
N ILE A 90 30.49 38.48 0.96
CA ILE A 90 30.89 37.38 1.83
C ILE A 90 29.75 36.37 1.97
N TRP A 91 30.12 35.09 1.96
CA TRP A 91 29.17 34.00 2.13
C TRP A 91 29.28 33.47 3.56
N LEU A 92 28.15 33.46 4.27
CA LEU A 92 28.07 33.12 5.68
C LEU A 92 27.09 31.96 5.90
N SER A 93 27.45 31.08 6.83
CA SER A 93 26.53 30.11 7.42
C SER A 93 26.08 30.66 8.78
N VAL A 94 24.79 30.97 8.88
CA VAL A 94 24.17 31.57 10.07
C VAL A 94 23.20 30.57 10.69
N LYS A 95 23.53 30.11 11.89
CA LYS A 95 22.68 29.21 12.67
C LYS A 95 21.76 30.03 13.56
N VAL A 96 20.45 29.83 13.40
CA VAL A 96 19.41 30.59 14.10
C VAL A 96 18.48 29.65 14.87
N LYS A 97 17.82 30.18 15.90
CA LYS A 97 16.77 29.52 16.67
C LYS A 97 15.55 30.42 16.75
N TYR A 98 14.37 29.87 16.48
CA TYR A 98 13.10 30.59 16.50
C TYR A 98 11.93 29.66 16.83
N LEU A 99 10.82 30.24 17.28
CA LEU A 99 9.55 29.57 17.46
C LEU A 99 8.67 29.81 16.23
N LEU A 100 8.10 28.73 15.68
CA LEU A 100 7.16 28.79 14.56
C LEU A 100 5.79 28.28 15.04
N ALA A 101 5.01 29.19 15.58
CA ALA A 101 3.68 28.95 16.14
C ALA A 101 2.88 30.26 16.06
N ASP A 102 1.81 30.30 15.27
CA ASP A 102 1.03 31.51 14.98
C ASP A 102 1.92 32.70 14.56
N GLY A 103 2.83 32.43 13.64
CA GLY A 103 3.87 33.33 13.20
C GLY A 103 5.29 32.92 13.60
N LEU A 104 6.22 33.83 13.29
CA LEU A 104 7.63 33.71 13.60
C LEU A 104 7.95 34.53 14.84
N HIS A 105 8.35 33.85 15.93
CA HIS A 105 8.58 34.47 17.23
C HIS A 105 9.90 34.02 17.87
N GLN A 106 10.30 34.70 18.94
CA GLN A 106 11.40 34.30 19.83
C GLN A 106 12.71 33.95 19.08
N PHE A 107 13.12 34.85 18.19
CA PHE A 107 14.28 34.68 17.34
C PHE A 107 15.60 34.96 18.05
N SER A 108 16.63 34.16 17.75
CA SER A 108 18.00 34.39 18.18
C SER A 108 19.01 33.82 17.17
N VAL A 109 20.14 34.51 17.01
CA VAL A 109 21.29 34.02 16.25
C VAL A 109 22.22 33.26 17.18
N LEU A 110 22.42 31.98 16.92
CA LEU A 110 23.26 31.09 17.73
C LEU A 110 24.73 31.15 17.32
N LYS A 111 25.01 31.13 16.01
CA LYS A 111 26.38 31.08 15.48
C LYS A 111 26.45 31.66 14.07
N ILE A 112 27.52 32.40 13.79
CA ILE A 112 27.89 32.86 12.45
C ILE A 112 29.28 32.31 12.14
N LYS A 113 29.47 31.79 10.93
CA LYS A 113 30.78 31.35 10.42
C LYS A 113 30.87 31.58 8.91
N PRO A 114 32.08 31.64 8.33
CA PRO A 114 32.23 31.67 6.87
C PRO A 114 31.62 30.42 6.26
N TYR A 115 30.94 30.57 5.13
CA TYR A 115 30.43 29.43 4.39
C TYR A 115 31.58 28.73 3.68
N VAL A 116 31.73 27.43 3.95
CA VAL A 116 32.67 26.57 3.25
C VAL A 116 31.83 25.58 2.44
N PRO A 117 31.92 25.59 1.10
CA PRO A 117 31.28 24.57 0.28
C PRO A 117 31.86 23.20 0.64
N SER A 118 31.05 22.33 1.26
CA SER A 118 31.43 20.95 1.51
C SER A 118 30.90 20.07 0.37
N SER A 119 31.73 19.13 -0.10
CA SER A 119 31.30 18.04 -0.98
C SER A 119 30.57 16.93 -0.22
N GLU A 120 30.71 16.86 1.11
CA GLU A 120 30.06 15.85 1.94
C GLU A 120 28.63 16.28 2.33
N LYS A 121 27.67 15.39 2.10
CA LYS A 121 26.29 15.57 2.57
C LYS A 121 26.28 15.45 4.10
N GLY A 122 25.91 16.53 4.79
CA GLY A 122 25.71 16.52 6.24
C GLY A 122 24.56 15.60 6.69
N PRO A 123 24.30 15.51 8.01
CA PRO A 123 23.20 14.68 8.53
C PRO A 123 21.86 15.13 7.94
N VAL A 124 20.96 14.16 7.75
CA VAL A 124 19.60 14.44 7.26
C VAL A 124 18.90 15.35 8.28
N PRO A 125 18.35 16.51 7.85
CA PRO A 125 17.64 17.38 8.77
C PRO A 125 16.36 16.72 9.29
N TYR A 126 15.84 17.19 10.43
CA TYR A 126 14.56 16.71 10.93
C TYR A 126 13.40 17.09 9.99
N PHE A 127 13.43 18.28 9.38
CA PHE A 127 12.35 18.79 8.53
C PHE A 127 12.74 18.86 7.05
N SER A 128 11.75 18.65 6.18
CA SER A 128 11.79 19.01 4.76
C SER A 128 11.80 20.53 4.55
N LYS A 129 11.95 20.98 3.30
CA LYS A 129 11.86 22.41 2.94
C LYS A 129 10.49 23.03 3.23
N GLU A 130 9.44 22.21 3.30
CA GLU A 130 8.09 22.62 3.67
C GLU A 130 7.77 22.27 5.14
N PHE A 131 8.77 22.02 5.98
CA PHE A 131 8.57 21.72 7.40
C PHE A 131 7.74 20.46 7.71
N VAL A 132 7.75 19.48 6.81
CA VAL A 132 7.26 18.12 7.10
C VAL A 132 8.40 17.32 7.75
N PRO A 133 8.20 16.64 8.90
CA PRO A 133 9.21 15.79 9.49
C PRO A 133 9.68 14.68 8.55
N TYR A 134 10.97 14.37 8.53
CA TYR A 134 11.50 13.19 7.87
C TYR A 134 11.28 11.96 8.76
N VAL A 135 10.36 11.10 8.35
CA VAL A 135 10.07 9.83 9.03
C VAL A 135 10.48 8.68 8.12
N SER A 136 11.22 7.73 8.68
CA SER A 136 11.50 6.46 8.00
C SER A 136 10.56 5.37 8.51
N ALA A 137 10.23 4.39 7.66
CA ALA A 137 9.36 3.28 8.03
C ALA A 137 9.87 2.51 9.26
N LYS A 138 11.20 2.39 9.39
CA LYS A 138 11.87 1.70 10.50
C LYS A 138 11.72 2.44 11.84
N ASN A 139 11.50 3.75 11.80
CA ASN A 139 11.43 4.59 13.01
C ASN A 139 9.99 4.83 13.47
N MET A 140 8.97 4.37 12.73
CA MET A 140 7.56 4.63 13.08
C MET A 140 7.17 4.05 14.44
N ASP A 141 7.69 2.88 14.82
CA ASP A 141 7.45 2.30 16.15
C ASP A 141 8.07 3.16 17.25
N SER A 142 9.32 3.60 17.08
CA SER A 142 9.98 4.51 18.03
C SER A 142 9.22 5.82 18.17
N ILE A 143 8.75 6.42 17.07
CA ILE A 143 7.99 7.68 17.12
C ILE A 143 6.67 7.48 17.87
N ALA A 144 5.96 6.38 17.62
CA ALA A 144 4.73 6.07 18.33
C ALA A 144 4.97 5.83 19.82
N GLU A 145 6.06 5.13 20.18
CA GLU A 145 6.46 4.89 21.56
C GLU A 145 6.88 6.19 22.27
N ASP A 146 7.63 7.08 21.61
CA ASP A 146 7.99 8.41 22.16
C ASP A 146 6.74 9.26 22.45
N ILE A 147 5.75 9.22 21.55
CA ILE A 147 4.46 9.89 21.76
C ILE A 147 3.72 9.30 22.97
N LEU A 148 3.68 7.98 23.08
CA LEU A 148 3.04 7.32 24.21
C LEU A 148 3.79 7.57 25.52
N GLU A 149 5.12 7.58 25.53
CA GLU A 149 5.91 7.90 26.72
C GLU A 149 5.58 9.30 27.24
N GLN A 150 5.36 10.25 26.34
CA GLN A 150 5.03 11.62 26.70
C GLN A 150 3.58 11.81 27.18
N TYR A 151 2.61 11.15 26.54
CA TYR A 151 1.19 11.48 26.71
C TYR A 151 0.33 10.36 27.32
N TYR A 152 0.82 9.11 27.32
CA TYR A 152 0.11 7.96 27.85
C TYR A 152 1.06 6.76 28.15
N PRO A 153 2.00 6.89 29.10
CA PRO A 153 3.10 5.93 29.28
C PRO A 153 2.65 4.54 29.76
N GLU A 154 1.47 4.42 30.36
CA GLU A 154 0.90 3.18 30.88
C GLU A 154 0.74 2.10 29.77
N MET A 155 0.41 2.53 28.54
CA MET A 155 0.28 1.69 27.34
C MET A 155 1.58 0.96 26.95
N LEU A 156 2.74 1.42 27.43
CA LEU A 156 4.05 0.80 27.19
C LEU A 156 4.44 -0.20 28.29
N GLN A 157 3.74 -0.18 29.42
CA GLN A 157 4.00 -1.04 30.58
C GLN A 157 3.12 -2.29 30.57
N ALA A 158 1.82 -2.12 30.32
CA ALA A 158 0.86 -3.21 30.30
C ALA A 158 -0.04 -3.13 29.05
N PRO A 159 -0.45 -4.27 28.46
CA PRO A 159 -1.46 -4.28 27.40
C PRO A 159 -2.75 -3.64 27.89
N MET A 160 -3.27 -2.69 27.12
CA MET A 160 -4.59 -2.09 27.34
C MET A 160 -5.10 -1.47 26.03
N ALA A 161 -6.41 -1.22 25.95
CA ALA A 161 -6.98 -0.36 24.91
C ALA A 161 -6.61 1.10 25.20
N LEU A 162 -6.32 1.88 24.17
CA LEU A 162 -6.10 3.32 24.32
C LEU A 162 -7.43 4.05 24.59
N PRO A 163 -7.57 4.79 25.70
CA PRO A 163 -8.74 5.65 25.91
C PRO A 163 -8.65 6.87 24.98
N ILE A 164 -9.31 6.77 23.83
CA ILE A 164 -9.13 7.67 22.67
C ILE A 164 -9.33 9.15 23.04
N TYR A 165 -10.39 9.48 23.76
CA TYR A 165 -10.70 10.86 24.14
C TYR A 165 -9.74 11.41 25.20
N ASP A 166 -9.30 10.59 26.16
CA ASP A 166 -8.33 11.00 27.18
C ASP A 166 -6.95 11.26 26.53
N PHE A 167 -6.54 10.38 25.62
CA PHE A 167 -5.31 10.58 24.85
C PHE A 167 -5.36 11.88 24.04
N ALA A 168 -6.46 12.14 23.32
CA ALA A 168 -6.67 13.39 22.58
C ALA A 168 -6.60 14.61 23.53
N GLY A 169 -7.26 14.54 24.69
CA GLY A 169 -7.19 15.59 25.71
C GLY A 169 -5.77 15.83 26.23
N ASN A 170 -4.99 14.77 26.49
CA ASN A 170 -3.61 14.87 26.97
C ASN A 170 -2.67 15.56 25.97
N ILE A 171 -2.92 15.43 24.66
CA ILE A 171 -2.15 16.13 23.62
C ILE A 171 -2.68 17.55 23.32
N GLY A 172 -3.70 17.99 24.06
CA GLY A 172 -4.35 19.29 23.90
C GLY A 172 -5.26 19.38 22.68
N VAL A 173 -5.94 18.27 22.33
CA VAL A 173 -6.85 18.16 21.19
C VAL A 173 -8.27 17.88 21.66
N GLU A 174 -9.24 18.62 21.13
CA GLU A 174 -10.67 18.33 21.29
C GLU A 174 -11.15 17.41 20.16
N VAL A 175 -12.10 16.52 20.45
CA VAL A 175 -12.72 15.64 19.44
C VAL A 175 -14.18 16.01 19.28
N GLU A 176 -14.59 16.27 18.04
CA GLU A 176 -15.95 16.63 17.70
C GLU A 176 -16.50 15.73 16.59
N GLU A 177 -17.64 15.08 16.86
CA GLU A 177 -18.33 14.24 15.88
C GLU A 177 -19.29 15.08 15.02
N GLY A 178 -19.29 14.85 13.72
CA GLY A 178 -20.28 15.45 12.81
C GLY A 178 -20.11 14.98 11.37
N THR A 179 -21.18 14.96 10.58
CA THR A 179 -21.11 14.54 9.17
C THR A 179 -20.29 15.56 8.38
N LEU A 180 -19.18 15.13 7.77
CA LEU A 180 -18.22 16.04 7.11
C LEU A 180 -18.41 16.10 5.59
N SER A 181 -19.14 15.14 5.03
CA SER A 181 -19.41 15.06 3.60
C SER A 181 -20.76 14.39 3.34
N SER A 182 -21.48 14.84 2.31
CA SER A 182 -22.78 14.25 1.93
C SER A 182 -22.63 12.81 1.41
N ASP A 183 -21.52 12.52 0.74
CA ASP A 183 -21.18 11.22 0.14
C ASP A 183 -20.34 10.31 1.05
N SER A 184 -20.03 10.74 2.29
CA SER A 184 -19.17 10.02 3.24
C SER A 184 -17.74 9.78 2.73
N SER A 185 -17.23 10.67 1.86
CA SER A 185 -15.87 10.62 1.33
C SER A 185 -14.79 11.13 2.30
N ILE A 186 -15.16 11.93 3.30
CA ILE A 186 -14.27 12.47 4.34
C ILE A 186 -14.56 11.74 5.66
N PHE A 187 -13.55 11.11 6.24
CA PHE A 187 -13.69 10.36 7.49
C PHE A 187 -13.32 11.18 8.72
N GLY A 188 -12.31 12.04 8.59
CA GLY A 188 -11.91 12.96 9.63
C GLY A 188 -11.18 14.17 9.06
N GLU A 189 -11.09 15.22 9.86
CA GLU A 189 -10.28 16.40 9.56
C GLU A 189 -9.57 16.92 10.81
N MET A 190 -8.30 17.28 10.68
CA MET A 190 -7.56 18.01 11.70
C MET A 190 -7.63 19.53 11.42
N VAL A 191 -8.17 20.29 12.39
CA VAL A 191 -8.24 21.76 12.34
C VAL A 191 -6.99 22.39 12.99
N PHE A 192 -6.13 23.00 12.17
CA PHE A 192 -4.87 23.61 12.64
C PHE A 192 -5.01 25.08 13.04
N LYS A 193 -5.99 25.79 12.48
CA LYS A 193 -6.33 27.18 12.79
C LYS A 193 -7.83 27.32 12.92
N ASP A 194 -8.29 28.29 13.71
CA ASP A 194 -9.70 28.63 13.81
C ASP A 194 -10.30 28.80 12.42
N SER A 195 -11.31 27.98 12.10
CA SER A 195 -11.80 27.81 10.74
C SER A 195 -13.31 27.69 10.70
N LEU A 196 -13.93 28.25 9.67
CA LEU A 196 -15.32 27.93 9.32
C LEU A 196 -15.36 26.52 8.71
N VAL A 197 -16.18 25.65 9.28
CA VAL A 197 -16.33 24.25 8.86
C VAL A 197 -17.79 24.00 8.51
N THR A 198 -18.00 23.36 7.37
CA THR A 198 -19.30 22.91 6.89
C THR A 198 -19.58 21.49 7.40
N PHE A 199 -20.67 21.33 8.14
CA PHE A 199 -21.21 20.04 8.56
C PHE A 199 -22.51 19.74 7.81
N PHE A 200 -22.88 18.47 7.71
CA PHE A 200 -24.09 18.03 7.03
C PHE A 200 -25.11 17.43 8.00
N ASP A 201 -26.34 17.92 7.93
CA ASP A 201 -27.52 17.35 8.60
C ASP A 201 -28.51 16.90 7.52
N GLY A 202 -28.40 15.62 7.13
CA GLY A 202 -29.01 15.11 5.89
C GLY A 202 -28.42 15.82 4.67
N ASN A 203 -29.27 16.52 3.92
CA ASN A 203 -28.87 17.31 2.74
C ASN A 203 -28.64 18.81 3.06
N GLN A 204 -28.77 19.22 4.33
CA GLN A 204 -28.57 20.61 4.73
C GLN A 204 -27.13 20.85 5.19
N GLU A 205 -26.52 21.89 4.64
CA GLU A 205 -25.22 22.40 5.08
C GLU A 205 -25.39 23.32 6.29
N LYS A 206 -24.57 23.10 7.32
CA LYS A 206 -24.50 23.92 8.53
C LYS A 206 -23.05 24.32 8.75
N GLU A 207 -22.75 25.60 8.58
CA GLU A 207 -21.43 26.14 8.84
C GLU A 207 -21.29 26.64 10.28
N ARG A 208 -20.16 26.30 10.92
CA ARG A 208 -19.79 26.87 12.23
C ARG A 208 -18.29 27.00 12.35
N THR A 209 -17.87 27.96 13.18
CA THR A 209 -16.46 28.15 13.51
C THR A 209 -16.01 27.05 14.48
N VAL A 210 -14.95 26.35 14.11
CA VAL A 210 -14.27 25.33 14.92
C VAL A 210 -12.89 25.85 15.28
N LYS A 211 -12.47 25.62 16.54
CA LYS A 211 -11.18 26.11 17.05
C LYS A 211 -10.02 25.26 16.57
N ALA A 212 -8.84 25.88 16.47
CA ALA A 212 -7.58 25.18 16.31
C ALA A 212 -7.39 24.10 17.38
N GLY A 213 -6.79 22.96 17.03
CA GLY A 213 -6.63 21.84 17.95
C GLY A 213 -7.89 20.99 18.09
N THR A 214 -8.76 20.97 17.07
CA THR A 214 -9.95 20.11 17.05
C THR A 214 -9.85 19.05 15.96
N VAL A 215 -10.02 17.79 16.35
CA VAL A 215 -10.24 16.66 15.44
C VAL A 215 -11.73 16.55 15.17
N LEU A 216 -12.08 16.64 13.89
CA LEU A 216 -13.41 16.37 13.39
C LEU A 216 -13.47 14.93 12.90
N VAL A 217 -14.53 14.20 13.24
CA VAL A 217 -14.70 12.81 12.79
C VAL A 217 -16.15 12.54 12.38
N ASP A 218 -16.32 11.88 11.25
CA ASP A 218 -17.65 11.53 10.76
C ASP A 218 -18.18 10.29 11.51
N PRO A 219 -19.30 10.39 12.25
CA PRO A 219 -19.84 9.25 12.99
C PRO A 219 -20.28 8.10 12.10
N LYS A 220 -20.56 8.33 10.80
CA LYS A 220 -20.89 7.27 9.84
C LYS A 220 -19.73 6.29 9.62
N VAL A 221 -18.50 6.68 9.95
CA VAL A 221 -17.34 5.77 9.95
C VAL A 221 -17.61 4.52 10.79
N LYS A 222 -18.35 4.63 11.90
CA LYS A 222 -18.74 3.48 12.74
C LYS A 222 -19.55 2.44 11.94
N GLY A 223 -20.44 2.89 11.05
CA GLY A 223 -21.22 2.01 10.18
C GLY A 223 -20.44 1.49 8.97
N LEU A 224 -19.56 2.30 8.39
CA LEU A 224 -18.79 1.95 7.19
C LEU A 224 -17.57 1.07 7.48
N ARG A 225 -16.92 1.27 8.63
CA ARG A 225 -15.60 0.70 8.97
C ARG A 225 -15.50 0.09 10.36
N ASN A 226 -16.58 0.07 11.16
CA ASN A 226 -16.66 -0.32 12.57
C ASN A 226 -16.03 0.67 13.58
N GLN A 227 -16.21 0.39 14.87
CA GLN A 227 -15.70 1.23 15.98
C GLN A 227 -14.17 1.37 15.96
N GLY A 228 -13.46 0.32 15.57
CA GLY A 228 -12.00 0.37 15.42
C GLY A 228 -11.53 1.25 14.28
N GLY A 229 -12.28 1.29 13.17
CA GLY A 229 -12.06 2.24 12.08
C GLY A 229 -12.22 3.69 12.55
N PHE A 230 -13.25 3.96 13.35
CA PHE A 230 -13.51 5.27 13.95
C PHE A 230 -12.39 5.71 14.91
N ASN A 231 -11.96 4.82 15.82
CA ASN A 231 -10.85 5.08 16.73
C ASN A 231 -9.55 5.39 15.98
N ASN A 232 -9.25 4.63 14.92
CA ASN A 232 -8.07 4.87 14.09
C ASN A 232 -8.13 6.22 13.37
N THR A 233 -9.30 6.66 12.89
CA THR A 233 -9.43 7.99 12.30
C THR A 233 -9.09 9.09 13.30
N ILE A 234 -9.57 9.02 14.55
CA ILE A 234 -9.25 10.03 15.57
C ILE A 234 -7.74 10.07 15.84
N ILE A 235 -7.11 8.91 16.04
CA ILE A 235 -5.67 8.86 16.32
C ILE A 235 -4.85 9.30 15.09
N HIS A 236 -5.29 8.99 13.87
CA HIS A 236 -4.69 9.48 12.64
C HIS A 236 -4.65 11.02 12.60
N GLU A 237 -5.78 11.69 12.89
CA GLU A 237 -5.82 13.15 12.95
C GLU A 237 -5.00 13.72 14.13
N CYS A 238 -4.97 13.03 15.27
CA CYS A 238 -4.09 13.37 16.40
C CYS A 238 -2.61 13.33 16.00
N VAL A 239 -2.20 12.38 15.16
CA VAL A 239 -0.83 12.32 14.62
C VAL A 239 -0.56 13.51 13.69
N HIS A 240 -1.55 13.93 12.88
CA HIS A 240 -1.45 15.17 12.11
C HIS A 240 -1.20 16.39 13.00
N TRP A 241 -1.90 16.50 14.14
CA TRP A 241 -1.65 17.54 15.12
C TRP A 241 -0.22 17.50 15.69
N LEU A 242 0.25 16.33 16.09
CA LEU A 242 1.55 16.18 16.74
C LEU A 242 2.73 16.48 15.79
N LEU A 243 2.67 15.98 14.55
CA LEU A 243 3.80 16.01 13.62
C LEU A 243 3.72 17.14 12.57
N HIS A 244 2.51 17.57 12.18
CA HIS A 244 2.34 18.38 10.97
C HIS A 244 1.88 19.83 11.23
N ARG A 245 1.82 20.27 12.50
CA ARG A 245 1.56 21.68 12.86
C ARG A 245 2.52 22.64 12.18
N THR A 246 3.82 22.32 12.18
CA THR A 246 4.86 23.18 11.61
C THR A 246 4.71 23.37 10.11
N HIS A 247 4.28 22.33 9.38
CA HIS A 247 3.96 22.43 7.95
C HIS A 247 2.77 23.36 7.69
N ASN A 248 1.69 23.21 8.47
CA ASN A 248 0.50 24.07 8.35
C ASN A 248 0.82 25.53 8.66
N GLU A 249 1.63 25.79 9.68
CA GLU A 249 2.06 27.16 9.99
C GLU A 249 2.89 27.76 8.85
N TYR A 250 3.81 26.99 8.28
CA TYR A 250 4.57 27.38 7.08
C TYR A 250 3.65 27.73 5.91
N LYS A 251 2.63 26.91 5.62
CA LYS A 251 1.65 27.17 4.53
C LYS A 251 0.84 28.44 4.81
N SER A 252 0.36 28.60 6.04
CA SER A 252 -0.44 29.77 6.45
C SER A 252 0.34 31.07 6.30
N LEU A 253 1.61 31.09 6.71
CA LEU A 253 2.51 32.24 6.54
C LEU A 253 2.73 32.64 5.07
N LEU A 254 2.61 31.69 4.14
CA LEU A 254 2.70 31.95 2.70
C LEU A 254 1.37 32.32 2.04
N GLY A 255 0.34 32.56 2.86
CA GLY A 255 -0.99 32.98 2.40
C GLY A 255 -1.90 31.83 1.95
N SER A 256 -1.57 30.58 2.29
CA SER A 256 -2.50 29.47 2.06
C SER A 256 -3.76 29.64 2.91
N LYS A 257 -4.92 29.38 2.31
CA LYS A 257 -6.21 29.30 3.01
C LYS A 257 -6.51 27.88 3.50
N ASP A 258 -5.65 26.92 3.21
CA ASP A 258 -5.77 25.54 3.69
C ASP A 258 -5.40 25.51 5.18
N THR A 259 -6.41 25.63 6.04
CA THR A 259 -6.27 25.62 7.50
C THR A 259 -6.55 24.25 8.12
N LYS A 260 -6.83 23.26 7.27
CA LYS A 260 -7.33 21.93 7.63
C LYS A 260 -6.66 20.86 6.77
N ILE A 261 -6.56 19.65 7.30
CA ILE A 261 -6.18 18.44 6.57
C ILE A 261 -7.34 17.45 6.70
N SER A 262 -7.69 16.76 5.61
CA SER A 262 -8.83 15.85 5.58
C SER A 262 -8.41 14.42 5.23
N SER A 263 -8.67 13.44 6.09
CA SER A 263 -8.54 12.04 5.70
C SER A 263 -9.68 11.63 4.77
N ARG A 264 -9.33 11.25 3.54
CA ARG A 264 -10.27 10.94 2.45
C ARG A 264 -10.25 9.48 2.03
N LEU A 265 -11.38 8.96 1.54
CA LEU A 265 -11.50 7.61 1.00
C LEU A 265 -10.67 7.40 -0.27
N ASN A 266 -10.71 8.35 -1.20
CA ASN A 266 -9.97 8.28 -2.47
C ASN A 266 -8.73 9.18 -2.39
N ARG A 267 -7.55 8.55 -2.35
CA ARG A 267 -6.29 9.27 -2.60
C ARG A 267 -6.24 9.62 -4.07
N SER A 268 -5.59 10.73 -4.40
CA SER A 268 -5.25 10.99 -5.79
C SER A 268 -4.20 9.96 -6.20
N ALA A 269 -4.44 9.22 -7.29
CA ALA A 269 -3.46 8.32 -7.88
C ALA A 269 -2.06 8.91 -7.83
N ILE A 270 -1.16 8.21 -7.12
CA ILE A 270 0.25 8.57 -7.01
C ILE A 270 0.79 8.68 -8.43
N LYS A 271 0.90 9.91 -8.94
CA LYS A 271 1.59 10.16 -10.20
C LYS A 271 3.05 9.83 -9.97
N GLU A 272 3.59 9.04 -10.89
CA GLU A 272 4.93 8.47 -10.85
C GLU A 272 5.99 9.46 -10.30
N ASP A 273 6.75 8.97 -9.32
CA ASP A 273 8.02 9.48 -8.79
C ASP A 273 8.09 10.78 -7.97
N LYS A 274 6.98 11.46 -7.63
CA LYS A 274 7.03 12.58 -6.65
C LYS A 274 5.84 12.60 -5.70
N TRP A 275 6.06 12.11 -4.47
CA TRP A 275 5.15 12.35 -3.35
C TRP A 275 5.14 13.83 -2.98
N SER A 276 3.94 14.39 -2.86
CA SER A 276 3.74 15.73 -2.30
C SER A 276 3.99 15.73 -0.80
N ALA A 277 4.14 16.93 -0.20
CA ALA A 277 4.19 17.08 1.25
C ALA A 277 2.98 16.43 1.93
N TYR A 278 1.80 16.56 1.33
CA TYR A 278 0.56 15.97 1.79
C TYR A 278 0.61 14.43 1.80
N ASP A 279 1.10 13.81 0.72
CA ASP A 279 1.21 12.35 0.62
C ASP A 279 2.12 11.77 1.71
N TRP A 280 3.23 12.46 1.99
CA TRP A 280 4.13 12.10 3.08
C TRP A 280 3.44 12.19 4.44
N MET A 281 2.71 13.27 4.70
CA MET A 281 2.02 13.49 5.97
C MET A 281 0.94 12.42 6.22
N GLU A 282 0.15 12.12 5.20
CA GLU A 282 -0.86 11.05 5.21
C GLU A 282 -0.28 9.65 5.42
N TRP A 283 0.90 9.38 4.86
CA TRP A 283 1.62 8.13 5.09
C TRP A 283 2.17 8.02 6.51
N GLN A 284 2.72 9.13 7.03
CA GLN A 284 3.20 9.21 8.42
C GLN A 284 2.06 8.98 9.40
N ALA A 285 0.94 9.69 9.24
CA ALA A 285 -0.23 9.56 10.09
C ALA A 285 -0.79 8.13 10.11
N ASN A 286 -1.01 7.53 8.94
CA ASN A 286 -1.45 6.12 8.86
C ASN A 286 -0.49 5.15 9.54
N GLY A 287 0.81 5.29 9.28
CA GLY A 287 1.81 4.36 9.81
C GLY A 287 1.96 4.44 11.32
N ILE A 288 1.91 5.65 11.88
CA ILE A 288 2.13 5.92 13.30
C ILE A 288 0.86 5.67 14.12
N ALA A 289 -0.33 6.04 13.62
CA ALA A 289 -1.59 5.86 14.36
C ALA A 289 -1.85 4.39 14.76
N ALA A 290 -1.64 3.45 13.84
CA ALA A 290 -1.77 2.02 14.12
C ALA A 290 -0.80 1.53 15.21
N ARG A 291 0.38 2.15 15.32
CA ARG A 291 1.41 1.80 16.32
C ARG A 291 1.15 2.44 17.68
N ILE A 292 0.50 3.60 17.71
CA ILE A 292 -0.01 4.21 18.94
C ILE A 292 -1.13 3.33 19.53
N LEU A 293 -2.06 2.86 18.68
CA LEU A 293 -3.15 1.99 19.10
C LEU A 293 -2.68 0.60 19.56
N MET A 294 -1.63 0.06 18.94
CA MET A 294 -1.08 -1.25 19.24
C MET A 294 0.46 -1.18 19.37
N PRO A 295 1.01 -0.75 20.52
CA PRO A 295 2.45 -0.59 20.71
C PRO A 295 3.19 -1.92 20.65
N ARG A 296 4.43 -1.91 20.16
CA ARG A 296 5.14 -3.14 19.78
C ARG A 296 5.27 -4.13 20.94
N LYS A 297 5.74 -3.65 22.09
CA LYS A 297 6.00 -4.49 23.27
C LYS A 297 4.71 -5.09 23.83
N THR A 298 3.72 -4.25 24.13
CA THR A 298 2.48 -4.68 24.79
C THR A 298 1.56 -5.47 23.87
N THR A 299 1.57 -5.20 22.56
CA THR A 299 0.89 -6.06 21.58
C THR A 299 1.51 -7.46 21.56
N LYS A 300 2.85 -7.58 21.54
CA LYS A 300 3.50 -8.90 21.59
C LYS A 300 3.21 -9.67 22.88
N MET A 301 3.13 -8.98 24.02
CA MET A 301 2.71 -9.59 25.29
C MET A 301 1.28 -10.16 25.19
N MET A 302 0.33 -9.38 24.66
CA MET A 302 -1.05 -9.82 24.51
C MET A 302 -1.17 -11.00 23.54
N VAL A 303 -0.41 -10.98 22.44
CA VAL A 303 -0.33 -12.13 21.51
C VAL A 303 0.15 -13.37 22.23
N GLN A 304 1.25 -13.28 22.99
CA GLN A 304 1.77 -14.43 23.76
C GLN A 304 0.75 -14.95 24.78
N GLU A 305 0.04 -14.07 25.47
CA GLU A 305 -1.02 -14.45 26.41
C GLU A 305 -2.16 -15.20 25.72
N LEU A 306 -2.63 -14.71 24.57
CA LEU A 306 -3.68 -15.38 23.81
C LEU A 306 -3.21 -16.72 23.24
N PHE A 307 -1.98 -16.81 22.72
CA PHE A 307 -1.42 -18.07 22.24
C PHE A 307 -1.31 -19.11 23.36
N LEU A 308 -0.85 -18.70 24.56
CA LEU A 308 -0.80 -19.58 25.72
C LEU A 308 -2.18 -20.00 26.20
N LYS A 309 -3.15 -19.08 26.22
CA LYS A 309 -4.54 -19.41 26.56
C LYS A 309 -5.11 -20.43 25.57
N TYR A 310 -4.86 -20.22 24.29
CA TYR A 310 -5.49 -20.98 23.22
C TYR A 310 -4.80 -22.31 22.90
N SER A 311 -3.52 -22.48 23.23
CA SER A 311 -2.84 -23.77 23.14
C SER A 311 -3.41 -24.84 24.07
N PHE A 312 -4.22 -24.47 25.07
CA PHE A 312 -4.96 -25.40 25.93
C PHE A 312 -6.42 -25.60 25.54
N LEU A 313 -6.94 -24.80 24.62
CA LEU A 313 -8.37 -24.78 24.25
C LEU A 313 -8.64 -25.35 22.86
N PHE A 314 -7.66 -25.25 21.96
CA PHE A 314 -7.75 -25.72 20.59
C PHE A 314 -6.78 -26.87 20.37
N ASP A 315 -7.25 -27.88 19.63
CA ASP A 315 -6.39 -28.95 19.14
C ASP A 315 -5.56 -28.48 17.92
N GLU A 316 -4.54 -29.25 17.54
CA GLU A 316 -3.61 -28.88 16.45
C GLU A 316 -4.32 -28.71 15.09
N ASP A 317 -5.38 -29.49 14.84
CA ASP A 317 -6.22 -29.41 13.64
C ASP A 317 -7.20 -28.23 13.64
N GLU A 318 -7.33 -27.50 14.76
CA GLU A 318 -8.17 -26.30 14.88
C GLU A 318 -7.36 -24.99 14.78
N ARG A 319 -6.10 -25.06 14.33
CA ARG A 319 -5.16 -23.92 14.27
C ARG A 319 -5.72 -22.70 13.52
N ILE A 320 -6.48 -22.91 12.43
CA ILE A 320 -7.12 -21.82 11.68
C ILE A 320 -8.11 -21.07 12.56
N THR A 321 -9.02 -21.80 13.23
CA THR A 321 -10.02 -21.22 14.14
C THR A 321 -9.36 -20.55 15.33
N MET A 322 -8.26 -21.13 15.84
CA MET A 322 -7.45 -20.50 16.88
C MET A 322 -6.93 -19.13 16.43
N PHE A 323 -6.35 -19.02 15.23
CA PHE A 323 -5.84 -17.74 14.71
C PHE A 323 -6.94 -16.72 14.41
N GLU A 324 -8.09 -17.16 13.90
CA GLU A 324 -9.29 -16.32 13.77
C GLU A 324 -9.71 -15.74 15.12
N GLN A 325 -9.77 -16.57 16.17
CA GLN A 325 -10.11 -16.13 17.52
C GLN A 325 -9.05 -15.19 18.11
N VAL A 326 -7.76 -15.41 17.84
CA VAL A 326 -6.69 -14.50 18.25
C VAL A 326 -6.88 -13.11 17.61
N ILE A 327 -7.17 -13.04 16.31
CA ILE A 327 -7.43 -11.75 15.65
C ILE A 327 -8.65 -11.06 16.26
N ASP A 328 -9.72 -11.80 16.51
CA ASP A 328 -10.97 -11.26 17.06
C ASP A 328 -10.77 -10.72 18.47
N ASP A 329 -10.09 -11.47 19.34
CA ASP A 329 -9.78 -11.07 20.70
C ASP A 329 -8.85 -9.86 20.75
N LEU A 330 -7.81 -9.82 19.91
CA LEU A 330 -6.93 -8.64 19.81
C LEU A 330 -7.71 -7.40 19.32
N ALA A 331 -8.60 -7.58 18.34
CA ALA A 331 -9.39 -6.48 17.79
C ALA A 331 -10.34 -5.93 18.85
N GLN A 332 -11.01 -6.82 19.59
CA GLN A 332 -11.86 -6.45 20.70
C GLN A 332 -11.05 -5.81 21.85
N PHE A 333 -9.91 -6.39 22.21
CA PHE A 333 -9.07 -5.91 23.31
C PHE A 333 -8.53 -4.51 23.04
N PHE A 334 -7.91 -4.27 21.89
CA PHE A 334 -7.34 -2.96 21.53
C PHE A 334 -8.38 -1.98 20.97
N GLN A 335 -9.64 -2.41 20.81
CA GLN A 335 -10.73 -1.60 20.22
C GLN A 335 -10.37 -1.10 18.81
N VAL A 336 -9.82 -1.99 17.98
CA VAL A 336 -9.41 -1.74 16.59
C VAL A 336 -10.12 -2.70 15.63
N SER A 337 -9.99 -2.49 14.33
CA SER A 337 -10.56 -3.43 13.35
C SER A 337 -9.72 -4.70 13.24
N ARG A 338 -10.34 -5.84 12.88
CA ARG A 338 -9.63 -7.09 12.50
C ARG A 338 -8.53 -6.83 11.47
N TRP A 339 -8.81 -5.91 10.54
CA TRP A 339 -7.88 -5.46 9.50
C TRP A 339 -6.64 -4.79 10.10
N ALA A 340 -6.81 -3.88 11.07
CA ALA A 340 -5.71 -3.24 11.75
C ALA A 340 -4.86 -4.26 12.53
N VAL A 341 -5.50 -5.19 13.24
CA VAL A 341 -4.79 -6.29 13.95
C VAL A 341 -3.94 -7.09 12.97
N LYS A 342 -4.53 -7.57 11.88
CA LYS A 342 -3.80 -8.39 10.89
C LYS A 342 -2.59 -7.66 10.34
N ILE A 343 -2.74 -6.39 9.94
CA ILE A 343 -1.61 -5.54 9.50
C ILE A 343 -0.54 -5.47 10.59
N ARG A 344 -0.95 -5.27 11.84
CA ARG A 344 -0.03 -5.13 12.96
C ARG A 344 0.69 -6.43 13.28
N MET A 345 0.02 -7.57 13.21
CA MET A 345 0.62 -8.90 13.38
C MET A 345 1.72 -9.14 12.35
N MET A 346 1.43 -8.87 11.07
CA MET A 346 2.42 -8.93 9.99
C MET A 346 3.61 -7.98 10.24
N GLN A 347 3.36 -6.74 10.71
CA GLN A 347 4.42 -5.78 11.08
C GLN A 347 5.32 -6.26 12.20
N LEU A 348 4.79 -7.07 13.11
CA LEU A 348 5.48 -7.58 14.28
C LEU A 348 6.24 -8.89 14.02
N GLY A 349 6.08 -9.45 12.81
CA GLY A 349 6.75 -10.65 12.33
C GLY A 349 5.92 -11.94 12.43
N TYR A 350 4.60 -11.85 12.60
CA TYR A 350 3.71 -13.02 12.65
C TYR A 350 3.09 -13.28 11.26
N THR A 351 3.91 -13.81 10.34
CA THR A 351 3.57 -14.10 8.94
C THR A 351 2.55 -15.21 8.77
N GLU A 352 2.40 -16.09 9.75
CA GLU A 352 1.43 -17.19 9.80
C GLU A 352 -0.04 -16.69 9.77
N PHE A 353 -0.29 -15.40 10.05
CA PHE A 353 -1.61 -14.78 9.96
C PHE A 353 -1.99 -14.27 8.56
N GLU A 354 -1.10 -14.38 7.56
CA GLU A 354 -1.33 -13.86 6.21
C GLU A 354 -2.64 -14.39 5.58
N GLY A 355 -2.93 -15.68 5.81
CA GLY A 355 -4.09 -16.37 5.26
C GLY A 355 -5.42 -16.11 5.97
N ILE A 356 -5.43 -15.48 7.14
CA ILE A 356 -6.62 -15.36 7.98
C ILE A 356 -7.50 -14.17 7.56
N TYR A 357 -8.82 -14.37 7.38
CA TYR A 357 -9.75 -13.32 6.93
C TYR A 357 -9.30 -12.56 5.68
N LYS A 358 -8.80 -13.28 4.68
CA LYS A 358 -8.30 -12.67 3.45
C LYS A 358 -9.45 -12.32 2.51
N TYR A 359 -9.41 -11.12 1.92
CA TYR A 359 -10.43 -10.61 1.01
C TYR A 359 -9.87 -10.48 -0.40
N VAL A 360 -10.46 -11.18 -1.37
CA VAL A 360 -9.96 -11.23 -2.76
C VAL A 360 -11.11 -10.94 -3.70
N GLY A 361 -10.95 -9.92 -4.56
CA GLY A 361 -12.03 -9.46 -5.44
C GLY A 361 -13.16 -8.82 -4.62
N HIS A 362 -14.23 -9.57 -4.36
CA HIS A 362 -15.43 -9.11 -3.66
C HIS A 362 -15.91 -10.06 -2.55
N GLU A 363 -15.08 -10.99 -2.14
CA GLU A 363 -15.44 -11.98 -1.12
C GLU A 363 -14.27 -12.32 -0.20
N TYR A 364 -14.61 -12.77 1.01
CA TYR A 364 -13.64 -13.40 1.89
C TYR A 364 -13.41 -14.84 1.42
N ILE A 365 -12.14 -15.20 1.22
CA ILE A 365 -11.78 -16.60 0.97
C ILE A 365 -11.67 -17.34 2.30
N LYS A 366 -11.78 -18.67 2.27
CA LYS A 366 -11.58 -19.49 3.47
C LYS A 366 -10.18 -19.25 4.05
N SER A 367 -10.13 -19.01 5.36
CA SER A 367 -8.88 -18.81 6.09
C SER A 367 -7.97 -20.04 5.97
N TYR A 368 -6.67 -19.80 5.96
CA TYR A 368 -5.65 -20.84 5.89
C TYR A 368 -4.45 -20.48 6.76
N THR A 369 -3.65 -21.50 7.09
CA THR A 369 -2.39 -21.37 7.81
C THR A 369 -1.23 -21.96 7.03
N CYS A 370 -0.04 -21.57 7.45
CA CYS A 370 1.23 -22.10 7.00
C CYS A 370 2.24 -22.01 8.15
N GLU A 371 3.38 -22.65 7.98
CA GLU A 371 4.50 -22.44 8.89
C GLU A 371 5.02 -21.00 8.86
N ALA A 372 5.48 -20.49 10.01
CA ALA A 372 5.80 -19.07 10.19
C ALA A 372 6.83 -18.55 9.17
N ASP A 373 7.77 -19.39 8.75
CA ASP A 373 8.84 -19.02 7.80
C ASP A 373 8.55 -19.46 6.35
N ALA A 374 7.32 -19.90 6.05
CA ALA A 374 6.96 -20.39 4.73
C ALA A 374 6.96 -19.30 3.64
N ILE A 375 6.74 -18.05 4.02
CA ILE A 375 6.70 -16.90 3.10
C ILE A 375 7.44 -15.69 3.67
N GLN A 376 8.07 -14.93 2.78
CA GLN A 376 8.70 -13.65 3.12
C GLN A 376 7.69 -12.49 3.11
N ASN A 377 8.12 -11.34 3.64
CA ASN A 377 7.33 -10.09 3.73
C ASN A 377 6.88 -9.48 2.39
N ASN A 378 7.24 -10.06 1.25
CA ASN A 378 6.76 -9.63 -0.08
C ASN A 378 6.12 -10.80 -0.85
N GLN A 379 5.83 -11.91 -0.16
CA GLN A 379 5.33 -13.15 -0.74
C GLN A 379 3.93 -13.50 -0.26
N THR A 380 3.24 -14.33 -1.02
CA THR A 380 1.88 -14.77 -0.72
C THR A 380 1.51 -16.03 -1.50
N PHE A 381 0.65 -16.87 -0.93
CA PHE A 381 0.12 -18.05 -1.64
C PHE A 381 -1.04 -17.71 -2.57
N THR A 382 -1.68 -16.57 -2.34
CA THR A 382 -2.93 -16.23 -3.03
C THR A 382 -2.64 -15.53 -4.34
N ILE A 383 -3.37 -15.86 -5.40
CA ILE A 383 -3.36 -15.14 -6.67
C ILE A 383 -4.78 -15.02 -7.22
N SER A 384 -5.18 -13.81 -7.64
CA SER A 384 -6.48 -13.65 -8.30
C SER A 384 -6.42 -14.25 -9.70
N PHE A 385 -7.56 -14.74 -10.19
CA PHE A 385 -7.63 -15.40 -11.49
C PHE A 385 -7.12 -14.50 -12.64
N ASN A 386 -7.42 -13.20 -12.58
CA ASN A 386 -6.96 -12.24 -13.58
C ASN A 386 -5.43 -12.11 -13.60
N ASN A 387 -4.82 -12.04 -12.41
CA ASN A 387 -3.36 -11.97 -12.29
C ASN A 387 -2.70 -13.29 -12.69
N ALA A 388 -3.34 -14.43 -12.40
CA ALA A 388 -2.88 -15.75 -12.84
C ALA A 388 -2.88 -15.87 -14.37
N CYS A 389 -3.93 -15.40 -15.06
CA CYS A 389 -3.97 -15.36 -16.52
C CYS A 389 -2.85 -14.49 -17.12
N PHE A 390 -2.57 -13.34 -16.50
CA PHE A 390 -1.49 -12.45 -16.92
C PHE A 390 -0.11 -13.08 -16.69
N LEU A 391 0.08 -13.75 -15.55
CA LEU A 391 1.30 -14.47 -15.23
C LEU A 391 1.52 -15.65 -16.17
N ASN A 392 0.46 -16.41 -16.51
CA ASN A 392 0.49 -17.49 -17.50
C ASN A 392 0.85 -17.01 -18.92
N PHE A 393 0.61 -15.73 -19.23
CA PHE A 393 1.07 -15.13 -20.48
C PHE A 393 2.54 -14.69 -20.40
N LYS A 394 2.95 -14.03 -19.30
CA LYS A 394 4.28 -13.43 -19.15
C LYS A 394 5.39 -14.42 -18.79
N ASN A 395 5.10 -15.41 -17.96
CA ASN A 395 6.10 -16.30 -17.37
C ASN A 395 5.99 -17.70 -17.99
N GLU A 396 7.02 -18.09 -18.76
CA GLU A 396 7.06 -19.37 -19.48
C GLU A 396 7.10 -20.58 -18.53
N ARG A 397 7.88 -20.50 -17.45
CA ARG A 397 8.00 -21.58 -16.46
C ARG A 397 6.68 -21.82 -15.72
N PHE A 398 5.99 -20.75 -15.32
CA PHE A 398 4.66 -20.86 -14.72
C PHE A 398 3.67 -21.50 -15.72
N ARG A 399 3.72 -21.10 -17.00
CA ARG A 399 2.89 -21.69 -18.05
C ARG A 399 3.16 -23.18 -18.27
N GLU A 400 4.42 -23.60 -18.33
CA GLU A 400 4.79 -25.02 -18.41
C GLU A 400 4.25 -25.81 -17.20
N LEU A 401 4.32 -25.23 -16.01
CA LEU A 401 3.80 -25.85 -14.80
C LEU A 401 2.27 -26.02 -14.86
N MET A 402 1.55 -25.01 -15.35
CA MET A 402 0.10 -25.12 -15.57
C MET A 402 -0.24 -26.10 -16.68
N ASP A 403 0.57 -26.18 -17.73
CA ASP A 403 0.43 -27.12 -18.84
C ASP A 403 0.64 -28.58 -18.40
N SER A 404 1.44 -28.80 -17.36
CA SER A 404 1.67 -30.13 -16.78
C SER A 404 0.48 -30.73 -16.02
N GLY A 405 -0.51 -29.91 -15.62
CA GLY A 405 -1.65 -30.36 -14.82
C GLY A 405 -1.33 -30.75 -13.37
N LYS A 406 -0.09 -30.52 -12.90
CA LYS A 406 0.34 -30.82 -11.52
C LYS A 406 -0.34 -29.96 -10.45
N TYR A 407 -0.82 -28.77 -10.82
CA TYR A 407 -1.45 -27.84 -9.90
C TYR A 407 -2.85 -27.46 -10.40
N VAL A 408 -3.77 -27.28 -9.47
CA VAL A 408 -5.16 -26.88 -9.72
C VAL A 408 -5.46 -25.56 -9.01
N TYR A 409 -6.24 -24.71 -9.66
CA TYR A 409 -6.63 -23.42 -9.10
C TYR A 409 -7.89 -23.58 -8.24
N VAL A 410 -7.78 -23.35 -6.94
CA VAL A 410 -8.86 -23.49 -5.95
C VAL A 410 -8.78 -22.33 -4.96
N ASP A 411 -9.90 -21.67 -4.66
CA ASP A 411 -10.00 -20.58 -3.68
C ASP A 411 -8.95 -19.47 -3.81
N SER A 412 -8.57 -19.11 -5.03
CA SER A 412 -7.50 -18.15 -5.32
C SER A 412 -6.09 -18.62 -4.96
N HIS A 413 -5.85 -19.93 -4.99
CA HIS A 413 -4.54 -20.56 -4.79
C HIS A 413 -4.27 -21.60 -5.87
N PHE A 414 -3.00 -21.86 -6.16
CA PHE A 414 -2.60 -23.01 -6.96
C PHE A 414 -2.10 -24.10 -6.04
N CYS A 415 -2.89 -25.15 -5.87
CA CYS A 415 -2.62 -26.27 -4.97
C CYS A 415 -2.22 -27.51 -5.76
N LEU A 416 -1.30 -28.31 -5.21
CA LEU A 416 -0.84 -29.55 -5.80
C LEU A 416 -2.03 -30.51 -5.99
N ASN A 417 -2.15 -31.04 -7.21
CA ASN A 417 -3.21 -31.97 -7.57
C ASN A 417 -2.89 -33.38 -7.02
N SER A 418 -3.15 -33.58 -5.73
CA SER A 418 -3.00 -34.85 -5.01
C SER A 418 -4.17 -35.00 -4.04
N GLU A 419 -4.64 -36.23 -3.84
CA GLU A 419 -5.78 -36.54 -2.96
C GLU A 419 -5.55 -36.15 -1.50
N LYS A 420 -4.28 -36.04 -1.08
CA LYS A 420 -3.91 -35.50 0.23
C LYS A 420 -4.36 -34.04 0.37
N TYR A 421 -4.29 -33.25 -0.70
CA TYR A 421 -4.45 -31.80 -0.64
C TYR A 421 -5.77 -31.32 -1.26
N VAL A 422 -6.26 -31.98 -2.31
CA VAL A 422 -7.42 -31.54 -3.06
C VAL A 422 -8.36 -32.71 -3.34
N ARG A 423 -9.65 -32.48 -3.22
CA ARG A 423 -10.72 -33.43 -3.56
C ARG A 423 -11.51 -32.91 -4.76
N MET A 424 -11.76 -33.78 -5.72
CA MET A 424 -12.66 -33.50 -6.83
C MET A 424 -14.09 -33.86 -6.39
N VAL A 425 -14.90 -32.85 -6.06
CA VAL A 425 -16.27 -33.02 -5.54
C VAL A 425 -17.23 -33.38 -6.68
N GLU A 426 -17.07 -32.70 -7.81
CA GLU A 426 -17.71 -33.01 -9.08
C GLU A 426 -16.65 -33.01 -10.17
N TYR A 427 -16.95 -33.56 -11.36
CA TYR A 427 -16.03 -33.56 -12.50
C TYR A 427 -15.40 -32.20 -12.72
N GLY A 428 -14.19 -32.05 -12.18
CA GLY A 428 -13.43 -30.84 -12.29
C GLY A 428 -13.71 -29.66 -11.37
N VAL A 429 -14.62 -29.83 -10.43
CA VAL A 429 -14.78 -28.91 -9.30
C VAL A 429 -13.89 -29.44 -8.19
N TYR A 430 -12.80 -28.72 -7.95
CA TYR A 430 -11.82 -29.05 -6.94
C TYR A 430 -12.11 -28.25 -5.67
N GLN A 431 -12.03 -28.91 -4.52
CA GLN A 431 -12.05 -28.30 -3.21
C GLN A 431 -10.79 -28.71 -2.46
N MET A 432 -10.13 -27.75 -1.82
CA MET A 432 -8.99 -28.07 -0.96
C MET A 432 -9.48 -28.80 0.30
N THR A 433 -8.68 -29.77 0.74
CA THR A 433 -8.92 -30.46 2.01
C THR A 433 -8.61 -29.55 3.19
N ASP A 434 -9.16 -29.85 4.37
CA ASP A 434 -8.81 -29.13 5.60
C ASP A 434 -7.32 -29.27 5.95
N TYR A 435 -6.70 -30.40 5.58
CA TYR A 435 -5.24 -30.57 5.68
C TYR A 435 -4.50 -29.51 4.85
N ALA A 436 -4.91 -29.29 3.59
CA ALA A 436 -4.25 -28.31 2.72
C ALA A 436 -4.43 -26.87 3.21
N TYR A 437 -5.61 -26.51 3.71
CA TYR A 437 -5.79 -25.18 4.34
C TYR A 437 -4.93 -25.00 5.59
N SER A 438 -4.58 -26.08 6.28
CA SER A 438 -3.74 -26.02 7.48
C SER A 438 -2.24 -26.00 7.16
N HIS A 439 -1.85 -26.48 5.97
CA HIS A 439 -0.46 -26.71 5.54
C HIS A 439 -0.22 -26.16 4.13
N MET A 440 -0.55 -24.90 3.90
CA MET A 440 -0.44 -24.29 2.56
C MET A 440 1.00 -24.33 2.01
N ASP A 441 1.99 -24.28 2.89
CA ASP A 441 3.41 -24.36 2.58
C ASP A 441 3.86 -25.73 2.01
N GLU A 442 3.09 -26.80 2.22
CA GLU A 442 3.38 -28.12 1.65
C GLU A 442 2.86 -28.27 0.20
N CYS A 443 1.82 -27.52 -0.17
CA CYS A 443 1.03 -27.83 -1.37
C CYS A 443 0.74 -26.63 -2.29
N CYS A 444 0.94 -25.39 -1.85
CA CYS A 444 0.59 -24.22 -2.64
C CYS A 444 1.80 -23.46 -3.20
N LEU A 445 1.61 -22.91 -4.41
CA LEU A 445 2.61 -22.05 -5.03
C LEU A 445 2.70 -20.68 -4.34
N VAL A 446 3.93 -20.18 -4.22
CA VAL A 446 4.23 -18.86 -3.67
C VAL A 446 4.43 -17.85 -4.80
N PHE A 447 3.95 -16.64 -4.58
CA PHE A 447 4.05 -15.53 -5.53
C PHE A 447 4.73 -14.32 -4.90
N ASP A 448 5.63 -13.70 -5.64
CA ASP A 448 6.33 -12.46 -5.25
C ASP A 448 5.50 -11.24 -5.68
N ILE A 449 5.26 -10.31 -4.77
CA ILE A 449 4.55 -9.05 -5.01
C ILE A 449 5.56 -7.91 -5.10
N HIS A 450 5.54 -7.16 -6.19
CA HIS A 450 6.43 -6.01 -6.38
C HIS A 450 5.79 -4.91 -7.24
N TYR A 451 6.37 -3.70 -7.27
CA TYR A 451 5.90 -2.67 -8.22
C TYR A 451 6.30 -3.05 -9.66
N ALA A 452 5.51 -2.59 -10.64
CA ALA A 452 5.89 -2.68 -12.05
C ALA A 452 7.25 -2.00 -12.29
N GLY A 453 8.20 -2.74 -12.87
CA GLY A 453 9.54 -2.24 -13.18
C GLY A 453 10.50 -2.07 -11.99
N ARG A 454 10.11 -2.42 -10.75
CA ARG A 454 11.00 -2.44 -9.57
C ARG A 454 10.77 -3.71 -8.75
N LYS A 455 11.83 -4.47 -8.44
CA LYS A 455 11.77 -5.69 -7.60
C LYS A 455 11.59 -5.41 -6.09
N SER A 456 10.89 -4.34 -5.74
CA SER A 456 10.63 -3.96 -4.36
C SER A 456 9.21 -3.48 -4.22
N ILE A 457 8.62 -3.68 -3.06
CA ILE A 457 7.36 -3.07 -2.65
C ILE A 457 7.55 -2.47 -1.26
N SER A 458 6.93 -1.32 -0.98
CA SER A 458 6.93 -0.80 0.38
C SER A 458 6.09 -1.72 1.26
N PHE A 459 6.53 -1.95 2.50
CA PHE A 459 5.82 -2.82 3.43
C PHE A 459 4.36 -2.38 3.65
N LYS A 460 4.08 -1.07 3.59
CA LYS A 460 2.71 -0.54 3.65
C LYS A 460 1.89 -0.96 2.43
N ASP A 461 2.40 -0.69 1.23
CA ASP A 461 1.65 -0.97 -0.01
C ASP A 461 1.47 -2.47 -0.23
N PHE A 462 2.42 -3.28 0.25
CA PHE A 462 2.28 -4.73 0.30
C PHE A 462 1.11 -5.17 1.20
N ASN A 463 1.02 -4.65 2.42
CA ASN A 463 -0.08 -4.96 3.33
C ASN A 463 -1.42 -4.47 2.78
N ASP A 464 -1.47 -3.25 2.27
CA ASP A 464 -2.67 -2.68 1.65
C ASP A 464 -3.09 -3.54 0.44
N TYR A 465 -2.13 -4.03 -0.35
CA TYR A 465 -2.40 -4.90 -1.51
C TYR A 465 -2.83 -6.31 -1.14
N ILE A 466 -2.18 -6.99 -0.20
CA ILE A 466 -2.56 -8.34 0.23
C ILE A 466 -3.98 -8.39 0.74
N LEU A 467 -4.40 -7.33 1.42
CA LEU A 467 -5.69 -7.28 2.08
C LEU A 467 -6.82 -6.86 1.13
N TYR A 468 -6.53 -6.14 0.04
CA TYR A 468 -7.56 -5.63 -0.90
C TYR A 468 -7.42 -6.09 -2.36
N ARG A 469 -6.39 -6.86 -2.71
CA ARG A 469 -6.18 -7.69 -3.92
C ARG A 469 -6.93 -7.26 -5.20
N GLY A 470 -6.92 -5.98 -5.54
CA GLY A 470 -7.62 -5.47 -6.73
C GLY A 470 -8.13 -4.03 -6.67
N ASN A 471 -8.30 -3.43 -5.48
CA ASN A 471 -8.85 -2.07 -5.37
C ASN A 471 -7.81 -0.93 -5.34
N LEU A 472 -6.56 -1.19 -5.75
CA LEU A 472 -5.50 -0.17 -5.79
C LEU A 472 -4.79 -0.14 -7.16
N PRO A 473 -5.52 0.18 -8.25
CA PRO A 473 -4.94 0.25 -9.60
C PRO A 473 -3.80 1.28 -9.71
N GLU A 474 -3.76 2.24 -8.79
CA GLU A 474 -2.78 3.32 -8.72
C GLU A 474 -1.35 2.83 -8.39
N LEU A 475 -1.23 1.71 -7.66
CA LEU A 475 0.07 1.20 -7.18
C LEU A 475 0.86 0.44 -8.24
N LYS A 476 0.27 0.17 -9.43
CA LYS A 476 0.88 -0.61 -10.53
C LYS A 476 1.62 -1.86 -10.03
N ILE A 477 0.96 -2.66 -9.19
CA ILE A 477 1.57 -3.85 -8.59
C ILE A 477 1.57 -5.01 -9.59
N GLU A 478 2.71 -5.65 -9.71
CA GLU A 478 2.90 -6.90 -10.45
C GLU A 478 3.07 -8.06 -9.47
N ILE A 479 2.57 -9.21 -9.88
CA ILE A 479 2.79 -10.48 -9.20
C ILE A 479 3.63 -11.34 -10.12
N ASP A 480 4.71 -11.87 -9.58
CA ASP A 480 5.58 -12.81 -10.27
C ASP A 480 5.57 -14.17 -9.57
N PHE A 481 5.90 -15.20 -10.34
CA PHE A 481 5.99 -16.56 -9.82
C PHE A 481 7.27 -16.71 -9.01
N SER A 482 7.16 -17.08 -7.74
CA SER A 482 8.36 -17.33 -6.95
C SER A 482 8.94 -18.68 -7.34
N GLU A 483 10.16 -18.67 -7.86
CA GLU A 483 10.83 -19.88 -8.37
C GLU A 483 11.29 -20.85 -7.28
N HIS A 484 10.98 -20.57 -6.01
CA HIS A 484 11.11 -21.51 -4.89
C HIS A 484 10.01 -22.56 -5.05
N ILE A 485 10.18 -23.41 -6.05
CA ILE A 485 9.35 -24.58 -6.27
C ILE A 485 9.58 -25.49 -5.07
N ILE A 486 8.51 -25.83 -4.36
CA ILE A 486 8.49 -27.04 -3.54
C ILE A 486 8.82 -28.16 -4.52
N GLU A 487 10.06 -28.68 -4.48
CA GLU A 487 10.50 -29.81 -5.30
C GLU A 487 9.75 -31.07 -4.83
N VAL A 488 8.46 -31.13 -5.12
CA VAL A 488 7.71 -32.37 -4.98
C VAL A 488 7.86 -33.10 -6.31
N ASN A 489 8.79 -34.04 -6.34
CA ASN A 489 8.86 -35.11 -7.34
C ASN A 489 7.64 -36.05 -7.29
N SER A 490 6.55 -35.64 -6.65
CA SER A 490 5.29 -36.37 -6.65
C SER A 490 4.66 -36.25 -8.02
N ILE A 491 4.69 -37.37 -8.74
CA ILE A 491 3.68 -37.64 -9.76
C ILE A 491 2.32 -37.53 -9.05
N PRO A 492 1.32 -36.88 -9.64
CA PRO A 492 -0.02 -36.88 -9.08
C PRO A 492 -0.47 -38.32 -8.76
N GLU A 493 -0.57 -38.66 -7.47
CA GLU A 493 -1.03 -39.97 -7.02
C GLU A 493 -2.56 -39.93 -6.94
N TYR A 494 -3.21 -40.56 -7.92
CA TYR A 494 -4.66 -40.68 -8.00
C TYR A 494 -5.08 -42.11 -7.64
N SER A 495 -5.86 -42.29 -6.59
CA SER A 495 -6.44 -43.58 -6.17
C SER A 495 -7.98 -43.61 -6.23
N GLY A 496 -8.61 -42.47 -6.49
CA GLY A 496 -10.06 -42.28 -6.48
C GLY A 496 -10.79 -42.81 -7.72
N HIS A 497 -12.06 -43.16 -7.54
CA HIS A 497 -12.93 -43.80 -8.54
C HIS A 497 -13.15 -42.99 -9.85
N ILE A 498 -12.90 -41.67 -9.83
CA ILE A 498 -13.15 -40.75 -10.95
C ILE A 498 -12.06 -40.88 -12.03
N PHE A 499 -10.80 -41.13 -11.67
CA PHE A 499 -9.71 -41.18 -12.65
C PHE A 499 -9.79 -42.40 -13.60
N PRO A 500 -10.08 -43.64 -13.12
CA PRO A 500 -10.38 -44.76 -14.00
C PRO A 500 -11.59 -44.51 -14.92
N GLU A 501 -12.53 -43.64 -14.51
CA GLU A 501 -13.65 -43.24 -15.36
C GLU A 501 -13.21 -42.24 -16.44
N ILE A 502 -12.37 -41.25 -16.10
CA ILE A 502 -11.75 -40.34 -17.08
C ILE A 502 -10.95 -41.13 -18.12
N GLN A 503 -10.10 -42.06 -17.68
CA GLN A 503 -9.32 -42.91 -18.58
C GLN A 503 -10.22 -43.77 -19.49
N ARG A 504 -11.24 -44.44 -18.93
CA ARG A 504 -12.22 -45.20 -19.72
C ARG A 504 -12.92 -44.33 -20.77
N ILE A 505 -13.31 -43.12 -20.40
CA ILE A 505 -13.93 -42.17 -21.32
C ILE A 505 -12.93 -41.79 -22.41
N MET A 506 -11.69 -41.43 -22.07
CA MET A 506 -10.65 -41.08 -23.04
C MET A 506 -10.38 -42.20 -24.05
N GLU A 507 -10.31 -43.45 -23.59
CA GLU A 507 -10.12 -44.63 -24.46
C GLU A 507 -11.30 -44.86 -25.41
N SER A 508 -12.51 -44.42 -25.03
CA SER A 508 -13.72 -44.54 -25.86
C SER A 508 -13.92 -43.38 -26.85
N LEU A 509 -13.07 -42.35 -26.83
CA LEU A 509 -13.24 -41.17 -27.68
C LEU A 509 -12.90 -41.45 -29.15
N PRO A 510 -13.75 -41.04 -30.11
CA PRO A 510 -13.45 -41.13 -31.53
C PRO A 510 -12.18 -40.34 -31.93
N ASN A 511 -11.50 -40.78 -32.99
CA ASN A 511 -10.24 -40.18 -33.46
C ASN A 511 -10.38 -38.82 -34.18
N HIS A 512 -11.61 -38.38 -34.45
CA HIS A 512 -11.90 -37.13 -35.17
C HIS A 512 -12.83 -36.21 -34.38
N PHE A 513 -12.71 -34.89 -34.65
CA PHE A 513 -13.46 -33.83 -33.97
C PHE A 513 -14.97 -34.07 -33.90
N CYS A 514 -15.60 -34.25 -35.06
CA CYS A 514 -17.06 -34.36 -35.19
C CYS A 514 -17.63 -35.49 -34.31
N GLY A 515 -16.98 -36.66 -34.32
CA GLY A 515 -17.39 -37.78 -33.47
C GLY A 515 -17.10 -37.57 -32.00
N THR A 516 -16.01 -36.90 -31.65
CA THR A 516 -15.67 -36.60 -30.24
C THR A 516 -16.69 -35.64 -29.64
N LEU A 517 -17.09 -34.60 -30.38
CA LEU A 517 -18.14 -33.66 -29.95
C LEU A 517 -19.48 -34.37 -29.75
N ARG A 518 -19.92 -35.16 -30.74
CA ARG A 518 -21.18 -35.91 -30.67
C ARG A 518 -21.18 -36.88 -29.49
N PHE A 519 -20.08 -37.60 -29.31
CA PHE A 519 -19.91 -38.52 -28.18
C PHE A 519 -20.05 -37.81 -26.84
N HIS A 520 -19.41 -36.65 -26.66
CA HIS A 520 -19.52 -35.88 -25.42
C HIS A 520 -20.92 -35.34 -25.17
N ARG A 521 -21.61 -34.88 -26.22
CA ARG A 521 -22.99 -34.40 -26.15
C ARG A 521 -23.95 -35.52 -25.73
N ASP A 522 -23.86 -36.68 -26.39
CA ASP A 522 -24.69 -37.85 -26.10
C ASP A 522 -24.40 -38.39 -24.69
N ARG A 523 -23.12 -38.49 -24.28
CA ARG A 523 -22.73 -38.91 -22.93
C ARG A 523 -23.31 -38.02 -21.83
N LYS A 524 -23.42 -36.71 -22.09
CA LYS A 524 -23.97 -35.72 -21.16
C LYS A 524 -25.49 -35.57 -21.28
N ASN A 525 -26.16 -36.35 -22.13
CA ASN A 525 -27.60 -36.26 -22.42
C ASN A 525 -28.07 -34.83 -22.78
N CYS A 526 -27.26 -34.10 -23.55
CA CYS A 526 -27.54 -32.71 -23.93
C CYS A 526 -28.12 -32.65 -25.36
N THR A 527 -29.27 -32.02 -25.58
CA THR A 527 -29.79 -31.80 -26.94
C THR A 527 -29.04 -30.66 -27.64
N GLN A 528 -29.20 -30.52 -28.95
CA GLN A 528 -28.55 -29.43 -29.70
C GLN A 528 -29.11 -28.07 -29.28
N GLU A 529 -30.40 -27.99 -28.94
CA GLU A 529 -31.08 -26.79 -28.46
C GLU A 529 -30.59 -26.39 -27.05
N GLN A 530 -30.43 -27.37 -26.15
CA GLN A 530 -29.85 -27.12 -24.83
C GLN A 530 -28.40 -26.66 -24.93
N LEU A 531 -27.64 -27.22 -25.87
CA LEU A 531 -26.26 -26.80 -26.10
C LEU A 531 -26.18 -25.39 -26.70
N GLU A 532 -27.13 -24.99 -27.56
CA GLU A 532 -27.26 -23.61 -28.04
C GLU A 532 -27.53 -22.65 -26.88
N GLU A 533 -28.43 -23.00 -25.97
CA GLU A 533 -28.73 -22.22 -24.76
C GLU A 533 -27.48 -22.05 -23.86
N TYR A 534 -26.74 -23.13 -23.60
CA TYR A 534 -25.58 -23.09 -22.70
C TYR A 534 -24.31 -22.50 -23.33
N SER A 535 -24.12 -22.63 -24.65
CA SER A 535 -22.91 -22.19 -25.34
C SER A 535 -23.09 -20.92 -26.18
N GLY A 536 -24.32 -20.44 -26.38
CA GLY A 536 -24.61 -19.31 -27.27
C GLY A 536 -24.26 -19.54 -28.74
N VAL A 537 -23.93 -20.79 -29.12
CA VAL A 537 -23.59 -21.18 -30.49
C VAL A 537 -24.84 -21.74 -31.16
N SER A 538 -25.17 -21.23 -32.36
CA SER A 538 -26.42 -21.62 -33.01
C SER A 538 -26.53 -23.12 -33.29
N VAL A 539 -27.74 -23.69 -33.21
CA VAL A 539 -27.98 -25.12 -33.54
C VAL A 539 -27.41 -25.49 -34.91
N SER A 540 -27.62 -24.63 -35.92
CA SER A 540 -27.07 -24.83 -37.26
C SER A 540 -25.54 -24.84 -37.32
N THR A 541 -24.85 -24.21 -36.36
CA THR A 541 -23.40 -24.24 -36.25
C THR A 541 -22.94 -25.49 -35.51
N ILE A 542 -23.63 -25.88 -34.44
CA ILE A 542 -23.38 -27.13 -33.71
C ILE A 542 -23.55 -28.34 -34.65
N GLU A 543 -24.64 -28.38 -35.43
CA GLU A 543 -24.90 -29.45 -36.39
C GLU A 543 -23.79 -29.56 -37.44
N ARG A 544 -23.30 -28.43 -37.97
CA ARG A 544 -22.14 -28.41 -38.87
C ARG A 544 -20.88 -28.95 -38.20
N MET A 545 -20.61 -28.56 -36.96
CA MET A 545 -19.46 -29.04 -36.17
C MET A 545 -19.52 -30.57 -35.94
N GLU A 546 -20.72 -31.14 -35.80
CA GLU A 546 -20.93 -32.59 -35.60
C GLU A 546 -20.96 -33.42 -36.89
N THR A 547 -21.17 -32.82 -38.07
CA THR A 547 -21.43 -33.54 -39.32
C THR A 547 -20.40 -33.30 -40.42
N LYS A 548 -19.81 -32.10 -40.51
CA LYS A 548 -18.88 -31.74 -41.59
C LYS A 548 -17.43 -31.80 -41.13
N HIS A 549 -16.71 -32.82 -41.59
CA HIS A 549 -15.28 -32.94 -41.34
C HIS A 549 -14.51 -31.74 -41.92
N GLY A 550 -13.74 -31.05 -41.06
CA GLY A 550 -12.88 -29.91 -41.43
C GLY A 550 -13.50 -28.53 -41.24
N GLU A 551 -14.83 -28.42 -41.16
CA GLU A 551 -15.54 -27.16 -40.86
C GLU A 551 -15.81 -27.03 -39.35
N ASN A 552 -14.74 -26.93 -38.56
CA ASN A 552 -14.80 -26.97 -37.09
C ASN A 552 -15.29 -25.66 -36.41
N GLY A 553 -15.65 -24.63 -37.20
CA GLY A 553 -16.02 -23.32 -36.68
C GLY A 553 -14.81 -22.47 -36.24
N LYS A 554 -15.06 -21.37 -35.50
CA LYS A 554 -14.00 -20.53 -34.90
C LYS A 554 -13.57 -21.13 -33.55
N LEU A 555 -12.31 -20.98 -33.16
CA LEU A 555 -11.79 -21.44 -31.86
C LEU A 555 -12.68 -21.01 -30.68
N LYS A 556 -13.17 -19.77 -30.69
CA LYS A 556 -14.10 -19.25 -29.68
C LYS A 556 -15.38 -20.11 -29.55
N ASN A 557 -15.95 -20.56 -30.66
CA ASN A 557 -17.16 -21.39 -30.66
C ASN A 557 -16.85 -22.79 -30.09
N ILE A 558 -15.66 -23.34 -30.36
CA ILE A 558 -15.23 -24.62 -29.79
C ILE A 558 -15.09 -24.50 -28.27
N ILE A 559 -14.47 -23.41 -27.78
CA ILE A 559 -14.34 -23.13 -26.35
C ILE A 559 -15.73 -22.95 -25.70
N ALA A 560 -16.63 -22.20 -26.36
CA ALA A 560 -18.00 -22.00 -25.88
C ALA A 560 -18.74 -23.33 -25.70
N VAL A 561 -18.59 -24.24 -26.67
CA VAL A 561 -19.17 -25.59 -26.62
C VAL A 561 -18.54 -26.44 -25.52
N CYS A 562 -17.22 -26.34 -25.29
CA CYS A 562 -16.55 -27.02 -24.18
C CYS A 562 -17.08 -26.56 -22.81
N ILE A 563 -17.29 -25.25 -22.65
CA ILE A 563 -17.86 -24.65 -21.43
C ILE A 563 -19.33 -25.04 -21.27
N GLY A 564 -20.13 -24.95 -22.35
CA GLY A 564 -21.55 -25.30 -22.32
C GLY A 564 -21.81 -26.77 -21.96
N LEU A 565 -20.93 -27.68 -22.40
CA LEU A 565 -20.96 -29.11 -22.03
C LEU A 565 -20.27 -29.41 -20.69
N LYS A 566 -19.67 -28.40 -20.04
CA LYS A 566 -18.86 -28.52 -18.82
C LYS A 566 -17.84 -29.65 -18.93
N LEU A 567 -17.06 -29.63 -20.01
CA LEU A 567 -16.07 -30.66 -20.30
C LEU A 567 -14.85 -30.50 -19.40
N TYR A 568 -14.47 -31.60 -18.77
CA TYR A 568 -13.21 -31.70 -18.04
C TYR A 568 -12.01 -31.28 -18.94
N PRO A 569 -10.95 -30.66 -18.40
CA PRO A 569 -9.91 -30.02 -19.19
C PRO A 569 -9.28 -30.97 -20.22
N ASP A 570 -9.01 -32.22 -19.85
CA ASP A 570 -8.41 -33.21 -20.76
C ASP A 570 -9.31 -33.47 -21.98
N PHE A 571 -10.63 -33.54 -21.79
CA PHE A 571 -11.59 -33.68 -22.89
C PHE A 571 -11.67 -32.41 -23.74
N SER A 572 -11.63 -31.23 -23.11
CA SER A 572 -11.63 -29.95 -23.81
C SER A 572 -10.37 -29.78 -24.69
N PHE A 573 -9.19 -30.05 -24.13
CA PHE A 573 -7.92 -29.97 -24.86
C PHE A 573 -7.82 -31.06 -25.94
N ASP A 574 -8.33 -32.26 -25.68
CA ASP A 574 -8.41 -33.31 -26.69
C ASP A 574 -9.30 -32.92 -27.88
N LEU A 575 -10.50 -32.37 -27.60
CA LEU A 575 -11.42 -31.90 -28.63
C LEU A 575 -10.79 -30.78 -29.47
N ILE A 576 -10.11 -29.82 -28.85
CA ILE A 576 -9.44 -28.73 -29.55
C ILE A 576 -8.26 -29.25 -30.40
N ARG A 577 -7.46 -30.16 -29.87
CA ARG A 577 -6.33 -30.78 -30.59
C ARG A 577 -6.79 -31.59 -31.81
N LYS A 578 -7.97 -32.19 -31.76
CA LYS A 578 -8.61 -32.87 -32.91
C LYS A 578 -9.24 -31.91 -33.92
N SER A 579 -9.33 -30.62 -33.59
CA SER A 579 -9.81 -29.57 -34.48
C SER A 579 -8.70 -29.04 -35.41
N THR A 580 -9.02 -28.05 -36.25
CA THR A 580 -8.08 -27.37 -37.15
C THR A 580 -7.40 -26.17 -36.48
N HIS A 581 -7.65 -25.95 -35.18
CA HIS A 581 -7.14 -24.82 -34.42
C HIS A 581 -6.13 -25.28 -33.38
N SER A 582 -5.12 -24.44 -33.13
CA SER A 582 -4.16 -24.61 -32.04
C SER A 582 -4.08 -23.34 -31.21
N PHE A 583 -3.72 -23.49 -29.94
CA PHE A 583 -3.38 -22.34 -29.11
C PHE A 583 -2.05 -21.74 -29.56
N ASN A 584 -1.90 -20.43 -29.37
CA ASN A 584 -0.68 -19.70 -29.66
C ASN A 584 -0.30 -18.94 -28.39
N ASP A 585 0.80 -19.35 -27.77
CA ASP A 585 1.22 -18.81 -26.47
C ASP A 585 1.75 -17.38 -26.55
N LEU A 586 1.99 -16.87 -27.77
CA LEU A 586 2.31 -15.45 -28.01
C LEU A 586 1.06 -14.54 -27.94
N LEU A 587 -0.15 -15.11 -27.93
CA LEU A 587 -1.39 -14.35 -27.87
C LEU A 587 -2.00 -14.36 -26.46
N PRO A 588 -2.15 -13.20 -25.79
CA PRO A 588 -2.69 -13.12 -24.42
C PRO A 588 -4.05 -13.77 -24.26
N HIS A 589 -4.94 -13.60 -25.25
CA HIS A 589 -6.29 -14.17 -25.22
C HIS A 589 -6.28 -15.69 -25.33
N HIS A 590 -5.31 -16.30 -26.04
CA HIS A 590 -5.17 -17.76 -26.09
C HIS A 590 -4.67 -18.31 -24.74
N CYS A 591 -3.74 -17.63 -24.08
CA CYS A 591 -3.28 -18.00 -22.73
C CYS A 591 -4.42 -17.91 -21.69
N ALA A 592 -5.26 -16.88 -21.78
CA ALA A 592 -6.45 -16.74 -20.94
C ALA A 592 -7.47 -17.86 -21.21
N TYR A 593 -7.70 -18.23 -22.47
CA TYR A 593 -8.58 -19.35 -22.82
C TYR A 593 -8.07 -20.69 -22.29
N LYS A 594 -6.76 -20.97 -22.36
CA LYS A 594 -6.17 -22.16 -21.72
C LYS A 594 -6.47 -22.19 -20.23
N MET A 595 -6.35 -21.06 -19.53
CA MET A 595 -6.62 -20.98 -18.09
C MET A 595 -8.09 -21.16 -17.75
N ILE A 596 -9.00 -20.59 -18.55
CA ILE A 596 -10.45 -20.79 -18.39
C ILE A 596 -10.83 -22.26 -18.56
N LEU A 597 -10.30 -22.94 -19.58
CA LEU A 597 -10.57 -24.35 -19.79
C LEU A 597 -10.02 -25.24 -18.68
N ARG A 598 -8.98 -24.80 -17.96
CA ARG A 598 -8.39 -25.54 -16.83
C ARG A 598 -9.08 -25.30 -15.50
N SER A 599 -9.57 -24.09 -15.26
CA SER A 599 -9.98 -23.66 -13.93
C SER A 599 -11.44 -23.20 -13.84
N CYS A 600 -12.11 -22.95 -14.97
CA CYS A 600 -13.43 -22.28 -15.00
C CYS A 600 -14.47 -22.97 -15.90
N TYR A 601 -14.25 -24.20 -16.36
CA TYR A 601 -15.20 -24.95 -17.21
C TYR A 601 -16.48 -25.39 -16.49
N HIS A 602 -16.52 -25.34 -15.15
CA HIS A 602 -17.72 -25.61 -14.36
C HIS A 602 -18.72 -24.43 -14.35
N LEU A 603 -18.23 -23.23 -14.68
CA LEU A 603 -19.00 -21.99 -14.75
C LEU A 603 -19.86 -21.94 -16.02
N SER A 604 -20.89 -21.11 -16.00
CA SER A 604 -21.67 -20.75 -17.17
C SER A 604 -20.87 -19.87 -18.15
N LEU A 605 -21.31 -19.82 -19.41
CA LEU A 605 -20.68 -18.95 -20.40
C LEU A 605 -20.79 -17.46 -20.02
N GLU A 606 -21.87 -17.06 -19.34
CA GLU A 606 -22.06 -15.69 -18.86
C GLU A 606 -20.99 -15.32 -17.84
N GLU A 607 -20.79 -16.15 -16.81
CA GLU A 607 -19.78 -15.95 -15.77
C GLU A 607 -18.35 -15.95 -16.35
N VAL A 608 -18.06 -16.82 -17.31
CA VAL A 608 -16.78 -16.82 -18.03
C VAL A 608 -16.58 -15.53 -18.82
N ASN A 609 -17.63 -15.05 -19.49
CA ASN A 609 -17.57 -13.80 -20.25
C ASN A 609 -17.43 -12.58 -19.34
N GLU A 610 -18.01 -12.58 -18.14
CA GLU A 610 -17.77 -11.54 -17.13
C GLU A 610 -16.31 -11.53 -16.67
N LYS A 611 -15.72 -12.70 -16.39
CA LYS A 611 -14.29 -12.81 -16.08
C LYS A 611 -13.43 -12.29 -17.22
N LEU A 612 -13.71 -12.68 -18.47
CA LEU A 612 -12.99 -12.19 -19.66
C LEU A 612 -13.10 -10.68 -19.84
N LYS A 613 -14.29 -10.10 -19.65
CA LYS A 613 -14.51 -8.64 -19.67
C LYS A 613 -13.68 -7.94 -18.60
N SER A 614 -13.63 -8.49 -17.38
CA SER A 614 -12.83 -7.92 -16.29
C SER A 614 -11.33 -7.89 -16.59
N MET A 615 -10.86 -8.75 -17.50
CA MET A 615 -9.47 -8.81 -17.96
C MET A 615 -9.20 -7.99 -19.24
N ASN A 616 -10.18 -7.26 -19.77
CA ASN A 616 -10.13 -6.63 -21.11
C ASN A 616 -9.76 -7.62 -22.23
N VAL A 617 -10.14 -8.90 -22.08
CA VAL A 617 -9.96 -9.94 -23.09
C VAL A 617 -11.26 -10.10 -23.88
N LYS A 618 -11.13 -10.45 -25.16
CA LYS A 618 -12.28 -10.67 -26.04
C LYS A 618 -13.14 -11.82 -25.51
N THR A 619 -14.42 -11.54 -25.30
CA THR A 619 -15.44 -12.52 -24.89
C THR A 619 -15.62 -13.61 -25.95
N ILE A 620 -16.10 -14.76 -25.49
CA ILE A 620 -16.28 -15.97 -26.30
C ILE A 620 -17.55 -15.87 -27.15
#